data_AF-A0A847BUT9-F1
#
_entry.id   AF-A0A847BUT9-F1
#
_cell.length_a   1.000
_cell.length_b   1.000
_cell.length_c   1.000
_cell.angle_alpha   90.00
_cell.angle_beta   90.00
_cell.angle_gamma   90.00
#
_symmetry.space_group_name_H-M   'P 1'
#
loop_
_entity.id
_entity.type
_entity.pdbx_description
1 polymer ?
#
loop_
_entity_poly.entity_id
_entity_poly.type
_entity_poly.pdbx_seq_one_letter_code
_entity_poly.pdbx_strand_id
1 'polypeptide(L)'
;LLAIIPSLMVADGRIALASIVTFFLIQQLDVVIFHALKERFATLWWLRNNGSTITSQFFDTALFFTLAFGGTMPTSMLIKLIVGDYTIKIILALLDTPLFYLFAIKLQNRNTNQV
;
A
#
# COMPACT_ATOMS: atom_id res chain seq x y z
N LEU A 1 18.59 0.64 -2.13
CA LEU A 1 19.88 0.48 -1.40
C LEU A 1 20.31 1.77 -0.67
N LEU A 2 20.26 2.95 -1.30
CA LEU A 2 20.60 4.24 -0.65
C LEU A 2 19.72 4.62 0.57
N ALA A 3 18.47 4.17 0.65
CA ALA A 3 17.57 4.44 1.77
C ALA A 3 17.80 3.55 3.03
N ILE A 4 18.61 2.50 2.91
CA ILE A 4 18.80 1.50 3.98
C ILE A 4 19.81 2.00 5.02
N ILE A 5 20.83 2.75 4.59
CA ILE A 5 21.94 3.19 5.45
C ILE A 5 21.47 4.20 6.53
N PRO A 6 20.66 5.23 6.21
CA PRO A 6 20.18 6.17 7.24
C PRO A 6 19.25 5.46 8.23
N SER A 7 18.41 4.53 7.73
CA SER A 7 17.48 3.76 8.55
C SER A 7 18.21 2.84 9.54
N LEU A 8 19.34 2.23 9.14
CA LEU A 8 20.14 1.39 10.01
C LEU A 8 20.91 2.17 11.08
N MET A 9 21.20 3.45 10.81
CA MET A 9 21.96 4.32 11.73
C MET A 9 21.06 5.14 12.66
N VAL A 10 19.80 5.41 12.27
CA VAL A 10 18.87 6.29 12.98
C VAL A 10 17.67 5.55 13.58
N ALA A 11 17.24 4.43 12.98
CA ALA A 11 16.10 3.68 13.50
C ALA A 11 16.56 2.67 14.56
N ASP A 12 15.80 2.56 15.64
CA ASP A 12 15.85 1.41 16.55
C ASP A 12 15.87 0.13 15.69
N GLY A 13 16.83 -0.77 15.91
CA GLY A 13 16.99 -1.99 15.09
C GLY A 13 15.70 -2.80 14.95
N ARG A 14 14.80 -2.67 15.94
CA ARG A 14 13.43 -3.21 15.90
C ARG A 14 12.58 -2.66 14.75
N ILE A 15 12.61 -1.36 14.49
CA ILE A 15 11.85 -0.72 13.40
C ILE A 15 12.37 -1.19 12.05
N ALA A 16 13.70 -1.24 11.87
CA ALA A 16 14.30 -1.72 10.63
C ALA A 16 13.93 -3.19 10.34
N LEU A 17 14.00 -4.07 11.35
CA LEU A 17 13.58 -5.46 11.22
C LEU A 17 12.08 -5.59 10.93
N ALA A 18 11.24 -4.81 11.61
CA ALA A 18 9.80 -4.77 11.38
C ALA A 18 9.46 -4.40 9.93
N SER A 19 10.13 -3.38 9.36
CA SER A 19 9.95 -2.99 7.96
C SER A 19 10.29 -4.12 6.99
N ILE A 20 11.44 -4.78 7.20
CA ILE A 20 11.91 -5.85 6.30
C ILE A 20 10.94 -7.04 6.33
N VAL A 21 10.58 -7.50 7.54
CA VAL A 21 9.67 -8.65 7.70
C VAL A 21 8.31 -8.35 7.11
N THR A 22 7.75 -7.17 7.41
CA THR A 22 6.45 -6.75 6.89
C THR A 22 6.48 -6.67 5.38
N PHE A 23 7.50 -6.04 4.80
CA PHE A 23 7.63 -5.91 3.35
C PHE A 23 7.58 -7.26 2.63
N PHE A 24 8.35 -8.26 3.08
CA PHE A 24 8.38 -9.58 2.45
C PHE A 24 7.03 -10.29 2.53
N LEU A 25 6.38 -10.27 3.69
CA LEU A 25 5.10 -10.95 3.90
C LEU A 25 3.98 -10.31 3.08
N ILE A 26 3.94 -8.98 3.08
CA ILE A 26 2.83 -8.24 2.48
C ILE A 26 2.96 -8.12 0.97
N GLN A 27 4.18 -8.04 0.45
CA GLN A 27 4.39 -8.06 -1.01
C GLN A 27 3.90 -9.37 -1.63
N GLN A 28 4.10 -10.51 -0.96
CA GLN A 28 3.56 -11.79 -1.42
C GLN A 28 2.03 -11.82 -1.35
N LEU A 29 1.45 -11.30 -0.25
CA LEU A 29 0.00 -11.21 -0.06
C LEU A 29 -0.67 -10.36 -1.14
N ASP A 30 -0.07 -9.22 -1.49
CA ASP A 30 -0.59 -8.33 -2.54
C ASP A 30 -0.71 -9.03 -3.89
N VAL A 31 0.33 -9.78 -4.29
CA VAL A 31 0.30 -10.55 -5.52
C VAL A 31 -0.83 -11.60 -5.49
N VAL A 32 -0.99 -12.31 -4.37
CA VAL A 32 -2.04 -13.32 -4.22
C VAL A 32 -3.44 -12.70 -4.30
N ILE A 33 -3.67 -11.59 -3.59
CA ILE A 33 -4.97 -10.89 -3.61
C ILE A 33 -5.27 -10.34 -5.01
N PHE A 34 -4.28 -9.76 -5.67
CA PHE A 34 -4.43 -9.26 -7.04
C PHE A 34 -4.83 -10.38 -8.00
N HIS A 35 -4.17 -11.54 -7.93
CA HIS A 35 -4.51 -12.70 -8.77
C HIS A 35 -5.91 -13.23 -8.47
N ALA A 36 -6.28 -13.36 -7.19
CA ALA A 36 -7.62 -13.79 -6.79
C ALA A 36 -8.73 -12.83 -7.29
N LEU A 37 -8.50 -11.51 -7.19
CA LEU A 37 -9.42 -10.49 -7.70
C LEU A 37 -9.47 -10.48 -9.23
N LYS A 38 -8.35 -10.76 -9.90
CA LYS A 38 -8.28 -10.85 -11.37
C LYS A 38 -9.13 -12.01 -11.90
N GLU A 39 -9.15 -13.16 -11.22
CA GLU A 39 -9.98 -14.31 -11.60
C GLU A 39 -11.47 -14.03 -11.43
N ARG A 40 -11.84 -13.27 -10.39
CA ARG A 40 -13.25 -12.99 -10.05
C ARG A 40 -13.83 -11.78 -10.79
N PHE A 41 -13.02 -10.77 -11.10
CA PHE A 41 -13.45 -9.49 -11.68
C PHE A 41 -12.62 -9.12 -12.91
N ALA A 42 -12.60 -9.98 -13.93
CA ALA A 42 -11.76 -9.84 -15.12
C ALA A 42 -11.97 -8.51 -15.89
N THR A 43 -13.20 -7.98 -15.89
CA THR A 43 -13.60 -6.77 -16.64
C THR A 43 -13.33 -5.46 -15.89
N LEU A 44 -13.16 -5.49 -14.56
CA LEU A 44 -13.01 -4.28 -13.73
C LEU A 44 -11.55 -4.07 -13.31
N TRP A 45 -10.73 -3.60 -14.25
CA TRP A 45 -9.28 -3.40 -14.10
C TRP A 45 -8.90 -2.48 -12.93
N TRP A 46 -9.71 -1.46 -12.67
CA TRP A 46 -9.50 -0.51 -11.57
C TRP A 46 -9.83 -1.13 -10.20
N LEU A 47 -10.87 -1.98 -10.14
CA LEU A 47 -11.35 -2.60 -8.91
C LEU A 47 -10.34 -3.60 -8.36
N ARG A 48 -9.72 -4.40 -9.23
CA ARG A 48 -8.68 -5.36 -8.82
C ARG A 48 -7.40 -4.67 -8.34
N ASN A 49 -7.00 -3.55 -8.97
CA ASN A 49 -5.80 -2.82 -8.58
C ASN A 49 -6.01 -2.17 -7.21
N ASN A 50 -7.09 -1.39 -7.06
CA ASN A 50 -7.40 -0.73 -5.80
C ASN A 50 -7.77 -1.70 -4.69
N GLY A 51 -8.54 -2.74 -5.00
CA GLY A 51 -8.93 -3.75 -4.02
C GLY A 51 -7.72 -4.46 -3.44
N SER A 52 -6.75 -4.82 -4.29
CA SER A 52 -5.49 -5.41 -3.82
C SER A 52 -4.69 -4.42 -3.00
N THR A 53 -4.43 -3.23 -3.54
CA THR A 53 -3.61 -2.21 -2.87
C THR A 53 -4.18 -1.80 -1.51
N ILE A 54 -5.49 -1.53 -1.42
CA ILE A 54 -6.14 -1.13 -0.16
C ILE A 54 -6.05 -2.27 0.86
N THR A 55 -6.35 -3.50 0.45
CA THR A 55 -6.33 -4.66 1.36
C THR A 55 -4.90 -4.94 1.84
N SER A 56 -3.93 -4.95 0.94
CA SER A 56 -2.53 -5.18 1.28
C SER A 56 -1.96 -4.08 2.17
N GLN A 57 -2.28 -2.82 1.92
CA GLN A 57 -1.84 -1.69 2.75
C GLN A 57 -2.43 -1.73 4.17
N PHE A 58 -3.63 -2.29 4.36
CA PHE A 58 -4.16 -2.52 5.69
C PHE A 58 -3.27 -3.50 6.48
N PHE A 59 -2.93 -4.63 5.87
CA PHE A 59 -2.08 -5.62 6.52
C PHE A 59 -0.63 -5.13 6.69
N ASP A 60 -0.11 -4.37 5.73
CA ASP A 60 1.18 -3.66 5.83
C ASP A 60 1.25 -2.78 7.07
N THR A 61 0.31 -1.85 7.19
CA THR A 61 0.29 -0.90 8.31
C THR A 61 0.08 -1.59 9.64
N ALA A 62 -0.90 -2.50 9.72
CA ALA A 62 -1.20 -3.20 10.96
C ALA A 62 0.00 -4.03 11.44
N LEU A 63 0.63 -4.80 10.55
CA LEU A 63 1.76 -5.66 10.90
C LEU A 63 3.01 -4.83 11.21
N PHE A 64 3.30 -3.81 10.42
CA PHE A 64 4.44 -2.92 10.64
C PHE A 64 4.37 -2.24 12.00
N PHE A 65 3.28 -1.53 12.31
CA PHE A 65 3.16 -0.80 13.58
C PHE A 65 3.14 -1.75 14.78
N THR A 66 2.54 -2.95 14.64
CA THR A 66 2.55 -3.97 15.69
C THR A 66 3.97 -4.47 15.98
N LEU A 67 4.78 -4.75 14.94
CA LEU A 67 6.15 -5.23 15.12
C LEU A 67 7.12 -4.12 15.55
N ALA A 68 6.92 -2.90 15.04
CA ALA A 68 7.79 -1.76 15.32
C ALA A 68 7.55 -1.14 16.71
N PHE A 69 6.30 -1.11 17.18
CA PHE A 69 5.88 -0.39 18.39
C PHE A 69 5.09 -1.23 19.39
N GLY A 70 4.87 -2.51 19.11
CA GLY A 70 4.28 -3.44 20.07
C GLY A 70 5.07 -3.48 21.37
N GLY A 71 4.38 -3.22 22.48
CA GLY A 71 5.01 -3.19 23.81
C GLY A 71 5.78 -1.92 24.16
N THR A 72 5.89 -0.93 23.27
CA THR A 72 6.59 0.34 23.56
C THR A 72 5.69 1.54 23.80
N MET A 73 4.41 1.43 23.44
CA MET A 73 3.43 2.47 23.67
C MET A 73 2.08 1.85 24.03
N PRO A 74 1.15 2.63 24.63
CA PRO A 74 -0.20 2.15 24.89
C PRO A 74 -0.88 1.66 23.61
N THR A 75 -1.59 0.53 23.70
CA THR A 75 -2.31 -0.06 22.57
C THR A 75 -3.30 0.93 21.93
N SER A 76 -3.91 1.80 22.73
CA SER A 76 -4.80 2.86 22.24
C SER A 76 -4.09 3.87 21.32
N MET A 77 -2.83 4.19 21.59
CA MET A 77 -2.02 5.08 20.73
C MET A 77 -1.58 4.36 19.46
N LEU A 78 -1.18 3.09 19.58
CA LEU A 78 -0.81 2.24 18.45
C LEU A 78 -1.96 2.07 17.46
N ILE A 79 -3.18 1.81 17.95
CA ILE A 79 -4.37 1.72 17.10
C ILE A 79 -4.65 3.06 16.40
N LYS A 80 -4.50 4.20 17.10
CA LYS A 80 -4.66 5.52 16.47
C LYS A 80 -3.65 5.76 15.36
N LEU A 81 -2.40 5.31 15.52
CA LEU A 81 -1.38 5.41 14.48
C LEU A 81 -1.73 4.54 13.27
N ILE A 82 -2.10 3.27 13.49
CA ILE A 82 -2.51 2.37 12.40
C ILE A 82 -3.69 2.97 11.64
N VAL A 83 -4.75 3.38 12.35
CA VAL A 83 -5.96 3.92 11.73
C VAL A 83 -5.66 5.23 11.02
N GLY A 84 -4.86 6.13 11.61
CA GLY A 84 -4.50 7.40 10.99
C GLY A 84 -3.69 7.23 9.71
N ASP A 85 -2.63 6.41 9.76
CA ASP A 85 -1.78 6.11 8.59
C ASP A 85 -2.58 5.42 7.48
N TYR A 86 -3.36 4.39 7.84
CA TYR A 86 -4.20 3.65 6.91
C TYR A 86 -5.29 4.51 6.27
N THR A 87 -5.91 5.42 7.03
CA THR A 87 -6.94 6.33 6.50
C THR A 87 -6.36 7.24 5.42
N ILE A 88 -5.19 7.82 5.66
CA ILE A 88 -4.51 8.66 4.68
C ILE A 88 -4.19 7.86 3.41
N LYS A 89 -3.67 6.64 3.57
CA LYS A 89 -3.37 5.73 2.45
C LYS A 89 -4.60 5.38 1.61
N ILE A 90 -5.74 5.09 2.23
CA ILE A 90 -7.00 4.85 1.50
C ILE A 90 -7.43 6.09 0.72
N ILE A 91 -7.39 7.27 1.33
CA ILE A 91 -7.78 8.52 0.64
C ILE A 91 -6.90 8.72 -0.59
N LEU A 92 -5.58 8.54 -0.47
CA LEU A 92 -4.66 8.63 -1.59
C LEU A 92 -4.94 7.60 -2.67
N ALA A 93 -5.11 6.32 -2.31
CA ALA A 93 -5.44 5.26 -3.27
C ALA A 93 -6.74 5.53 -4.04
N LEU A 94 -7.75 6.04 -3.35
CA LEU A 94 -9.03 6.41 -3.95
C LEU A 94 -8.92 7.65 -4.85
N LEU A 95 -8.01 8.59 -4.57
CA LEU A 95 -7.75 9.76 -5.41
C LEU A 95 -6.92 9.42 -6.67
N ASP A 96 -6.01 8.45 -6.58
CA ASP A 96 -5.17 8.03 -7.70
C ASP A 96 -5.98 7.41 -8.85
N THR A 97 -7.07 6.71 -8.51
CA THR A 97 -7.93 5.98 -9.48
C THR A 97 -8.70 6.87 -10.46
N PRO A 98 -9.46 7.90 -10.02
CA PRO A 98 -10.13 8.83 -10.92
C PRO A 98 -9.14 9.70 -11.70
N LEU A 99 -7.99 10.07 -11.10
CA LEU A 99 -6.94 10.80 -11.80
C LEU A 99 -6.39 9.97 -12.96
N PHE A 100 -6.11 8.69 -12.75
CA PHE A 100 -5.64 7.81 -13.81
C PHE A 100 -6.65 7.70 -14.97
N TYR A 101 -7.94 7.59 -14.67
CA TYR A 101 -8.99 7.53 -15.70
C TYR A 101 -9.09 8.83 -16.51
N LEU A 102 -9.01 9.99 -15.84
CA LEU A 102 -9.04 11.31 -16.48
C LEU A 102 -7.82 11.54 -17.39
N PHE A 103 -6.63 11.13 -16.96
CA PHE A 103 -5.41 11.24 -17.78
C PHE A 103 -5.36 10.21 -18.90
N ALA A 104 -5.78 8.96 -18.66
CA ALA A 104 -5.78 7.90 -19.66
C ALA A 104 -6.70 8.23 -20.85
N ILE A 105 -7.90 8.77 -20.60
CA ILE A 105 -8.82 9.19 -21.68
C ILE A 105 -8.22 10.35 -22.49
N LYS A 106 -7.56 11.31 -21.83
CA LYS A 106 -6.90 12.45 -22.52
C LYS A 106 -5.74 12.00 -23.41
N LEU A 107 -5.01 10.96 -23.02
CA LEU A 107 -3.89 10.41 -23.80
C LEU A 107 -4.37 9.56 -24.98
N GLN A 108 -5.43 8.77 -24.81
CA GLN A 108 -5.99 7.97 -25.91
C GLN A 108 -6.55 8.84 -27.04
N ASN A 109 -7.23 9.94 -26.70
CA ASN A 109 -7.74 10.89 -27.70
C ASN A 109 -6.64 11.64 -28.47
N ARG A 110 -5.39 11.67 -27.97
CA ARG A 110 -4.27 12.25 -28.74
C ARG A 110 -3.71 11.31 -29.79
N ASN A 111 -3.68 10.00 -29.54
CA ASN A 111 -3.17 9.04 -30.51
C ASN A 111 -4.17 8.78 -31.65
N THR A 112 -5.48 8.80 -31.43
CA THR A 112 -6.47 8.59 -32.50
C THR A 112 -6.58 9.78 -33.46
N ASN A 113 -6.21 11.00 -33.04
CA ASN A 113 -6.20 12.19 -33.90
C ASN A 113 -4.89 12.38 -34.68
N GLN A 114 -3.95 11.43 -34.59
CA GLN A 114 -2.67 11.44 -35.31
C GLN A 114 -2.52 10.25 -36.29
N VAL A 115 -3.60 9.47 -36.51
CA VAL A 115 -3.67 8.38 -37.50
C VAL A 115 -4.68 8.73 -38.59
#